data_AF-A0AAV6LA15-F1
#
_entry.id   AF-A0AAV6LA15-F1
#
_cell.length_a   1.000
_cell.length_b   1.000
_cell.length_c   1.000
_cell.angle_alpha   90.00
_cell.angle_beta   90.00
_cell.angle_gamma   90.00
#
_symmetry.space_group_name_H-M   'P 1'
#
loop_
_entity.id
_entity.type
_entity.pdbx_description
1 polymer ?
#
loop_
_entity_poly.entity_id
_entity_poly.type
_entity_poly.pdbx_seq_one_letter_code
_entity_poly.pdbx_strand_id
1 'polypeptide(L)'
;MIKFIFTNALRHVSSAAKSSPAHNIHFLQIHPFSSSIKSLQNPKIQHPFTVTYLIKSCGFSAEVAISASKHVNFESPKRPDSVLAFFKNNEFTKTQISNLIKKYPQLLIFDPNKTLLPKIEFLKSKGVSAKDVARIMSTSAFAVRSLENLIIPSFNFCSNLLGSEEEAIAAIKRCAMLLSLD
;
A
#
# COMPACT_ATOMS: atom_id res chain seq x y z
N MET A 1 6.93 31.84 0.38
CA MET A 1 5.51 31.43 0.35
C MET A 1 5.54 29.97 -0.07
N ILE A 2 5.54 28.95 0.79
CA ILE A 2 4.63 28.60 1.88
C ILE A 2 5.43 27.94 3.01
N LYS A 3 5.30 28.50 4.22
CA LYS A 3 5.64 27.93 5.53
C LYS A 3 4.30 27.47 6.15
N PHE A 4 4.36 26.57 7.13
CA PHE A 4 3.24 26.04 7.95
C PHE A 4 2.39 24.95 7.25
N ILE A 5 2.08 23.79 7.87
CA ILE A 5 1.36 23.60 9.14
C ILE A 5 1.72 22.24 9.81
N PHE A 6 2.08 22.33 11.11
CA PHE A 6 1.79 21.47 12.31
C PHE A 6 1.91 19.92 12.27
N THR A 7 2.32 19.20 13.33
CA THR A 7 1.98 19.36 14.77
C THR A 7 3.03 18.73 15.70
N ASN A 8 3.13 19.30 16.90
CA ASN A 8 4.07 19.02 17.99
C ASN A 8 3.45 18.12 19.11
N ALA A 9 4.34 17.58 19.96
CA ALA A 9 4.18 17.19 21.39
C ALA A 9 3.48 15.83 21.71
N LEU A 10 3.90 15.01 22.70
CA LEU A 10 4.47 15.26 24.05
C LEU A 10 5.54 14.20 24.42
N ARG A 11 6.72 14.57 24.96
CA ARG A 11 7.17 14.59 26.39
C ARG A 11 7.05 13.24 27.15
N HIS A 12 8.14 12.50 27.40
CA HIS A 12 9.11 12.55 28.54
C HIS A 12 8.65 11.77 29.79
N VAL A 13 9.45 10.80 30.27
CA VAL A 13 9.94 10.62 31.66
C VAL A 13 10.98 9.47 31.71
N SER A 14 11.96 9.66 32.60
CA SER A 14 13.21 8.95 32.86
C SER A 14 13.10 7.85 33.94
N SER A 15 14.07 6.91 33.95
CA SER A 15 14.85 6.46 35.13
C SER A 15 14.97 4.93 35.32
N ALA A 16 16.11 4.55 35.91
CA ALA A 16 16.78 3.26 35.95
C ALA A 16 16.30 2.26 37.03
N ALA A 17 16.63 0.97 36.89
CA ALA A 17 17.24 0.13 37.95
C ALA A 17 17.48 -1.33 37.48
N LYS A 18 18.37 -2.00 38.22
CA LYS A 18 19.09 -3.26 37.96
C LYS A 18 18.31 -4.53 38.38
N SER A 19 18.92 -5.67 38.05
CA SER A 19 18.88 -7.03 38.66
C SER A 19 17.79 -8.04 38.24
N SER A 20 18.28 -9.17 37.70
CA SER A 20 17.67 -10.53 37.69
C SER A 20 17.95 -11.24 39.05
N PRO A 21 17.48 -12.48 39.37
CA PRO A 21 16.62 -13.42 38.63
C PRO A 21 15.51 -14.10 39.48
N ALA A 22 14.57 -14.81 38.83
CA ALA A 22 14.12 -16.18 39.16
C ALA A 22 12.67 -16.47 38.70
N HIS A 23 12.57 -17.50 37.87
CA HIS A 23 11.56 -18.57 37.84
C HIS A 23 10.06 -18.23 37.92
N ASN A 24 9.39 -18.32 36.77
CA ASN A 24 8.28 -19.26 36.54
C ASN A 24 7.75 -19.09 35.10
N ILE A 25 8.15 -19.99 34.18
CA ILE A 25 7.50 -20.07 32.88
C ILE A 25 6.25 -20.91 33.04
N HIS A 26 5.13 -20.25 33.28
CA HIS A 26 3.83 -20.86 33.07
C HIS A 26 3.61 -20.92 31.56
N PHE A 27 3.56 -22.15 31.03
CA PHE A 27 3.20 -22.41 29.64
C PHE A 27 1.79 -21.87 29.38
N LEU A 28 1.70 -20.69 28.75
CA LEU A 28 0.45 -20.25 28.15
C LEU A 28 0.21 -21.14 26.94
N GLN A 29 -0.74 -22.07 27.10
CA GLN A 29 -1.29 -22.84 26.00
C GLN A 29 -1.77 -21.86 24.92
N ILE A 30 -1.07 -21.83 23.79
CA ILE A 30 -1.55 -21.15 22.60
C ILE A 30 -2.66 -22.04 22.06
N HIS A 31 -3.89 -21.77 22.49
CA HIS A 31 -5.05 -22.28 21.80
C HIS A 31 -5.05 -21.68 20.38
N PRO A 32 -5.28 -22.48 19.33
CA PRO A 32 -5.50 -21.92 18.02
C PRO A 32 -6.69 -20.96 18.14
N PHE A 33 -6.47 -19.70 17.77
CA PHE A 33 -7.52 -18.70 17.68
C PHE A 33 -8.48 -19.18 16.59
N SER A 34 -9.46 -19.99 17.00
CA SER A 34 -10.61 -20.34 16.19
C SER A 34 -11.44 -19.06 16.12
N SER A 35 -11.14 -18.24 15.12
CA SER A 35 -12.04 -17.18 14.70
C SER A 35 -13.31 -17.87 14.20
N SER A 36 -14.25 -18.03 15.12
CA SER A 36 -15.60 -18.45 14.82
C SER A 36 -16.14 -17.46 13.80
N ILE A 37 -16.15 -17.85 12.52
CA ILE A 37 -16.83 -17.11 11.47
C ILE A 37 -18.31 -17.26 11.79
N LYS A 38 -18.83 -16.37 12.63
CA LYS A 38 -20.27 -16.17 12.76
C LYS A 38 -20.77 -15.89 11.35
N SER A 39 -21.64 -16.79 10.88
CA SER A 39 -22.44 -16.70 9.66
C SER A 39 -22.58 -15.25 9.19
N LEU A 40 -22.10 -14.94 7.97
CA LEU A 40 -22.14 -13.62 7.33
C LEU A 40 -23.58 -13.15 6.97
N GLN A 41 -24.57 -13.44 7.81
CA GLN A 41 -25.92 -12.90 7.69
C GLN A 41 -26.01 -11.52 8.34
N ASN A 42 -25.17 -10.58 7.90
CA ASN A 42 -25.37 -9.16 8.18
C ASN A 42 -25.99 -8.52 6.93
N PRO A 43 -27.23 -7.98 6.97
CA PRO A 43 -27.93 -7.42 5.80
C PRO A 43 -27.25 -6.19 5.17
N LYS A 44 -26.03 -5.82 5.59
CA LYS A 44 -25.25 -4.68 5.10
C LYS A 44 -24.08 -5.04 4.16
N ILE A 45 -23.80 -6.31 3.91
CA ILE A 45 -22.68 -6.71 3.03
C ILE A 45 -23.16 -6.73 1.57
N GLN A 46 -22.87 -5.66 0.84
CA GLN A 46 -23.27 -5.52 -0.57
C GLN A 46 -22.45 -6.41 -1.52
N HIS A 47 -21.23 -6.81 -1.13
CA HIS A 47 -20.30 -7.57 -1.98
C HIS A 47 -19.69 -8.78 -1.24
N PRO A 48 -20.46 -9.84 -0.96
CA PRO A 48 -20.02 -10.97 -0.12
C PRO A 48 -18.79 -11.70 -0.66
N PHE A 49 -18.70 -11.86 -1.99
CA PHE A 49 -17.52 -12.48 -2.63
C PHE A 49 -16.27 -11.63 -2.40
N THR A 50 -16.34 -10.34 -2.72
CA THR A 50 -15.22 -9.40 -2.57
C THR A 50 -14.76 -9.32 -1.12
N VAL A 51 -15.67 -9.21 -0.14
CA VAL A 51 -15.32 -9.21 1.28
C VAL A 51 -14.61 -10.50 1.68
N THR A 52 -15.14 -11.65 1.28
CA THR A 52 -14.53 -12.96 1.58
C THR A 52 -13.14 -13.08 0.97
N TYR A 53 -12.96 -12.62 -0.27
CA TYR A 53 -11.68 -12.60 -0.95
C TYR A 53 -10.67 -11.71 -0.22
N LEU A 54 -11.04 -10.49 0.15
CA LEU A 54 -10.16 -9.56 0.86
C LEU A 54 -9.69 -10.10 2.22
N ILE A 55 -10.57 -10.82 2.93
CA ILE A 55 -10.19 -11.47 4.19
C ILE A 55 -9.23 -12.63 3.93
N LYS A 56 -9.61 -13.58 3.07
CA LYS A 56 -8.87 -14.84 2.89
C LYS A 56 -7.58 -14.67 2.10
N SER A 57 -7.61 -13.90 1.01
CA SER A 57 -6.49 -13.75 0.08
C SER A 57 -5.60 -12.56 0.42
N CYS A 58 -6.18 -11.43 0.83
CA CYS A 58 -5.41 -10.22 1.17
C CYS A 58 -5.07 -10.13 2.67
N GLY A 59 -5.64 -10.98 3.52
CA GLY A 59 -5.34 -11.04 4.96
C GLY A 59 -5.92 -9.87 5.76
N PHE A 60 -7.01 -9.26 5.28
CA PHE A 60 -7.66 -8.14 5.96
C PHE A 60 -8.56 -8.61 7.11
N SER A 61 -8.75 -7.74 8.11
CA SER A 61 -9.82 -7.95 9.09
C SER A 61 -11.18 -7.78 8.42
N ALA A 62 -12.23 -8.30 9.04
CA ALA A 62 -13.59 -8.19 8.49
C ALA A 62 -14.01 -6.73 8.28
N GLU A 63 -13.68 -5.84 9.22
CA GLU A 63 -14.02 -4.42 9.18
C GLU A 63 -13.31 -3.72 8.02
N VAL A 64 -12.02 -4.00 7.83
CA VAL A 64 -11.22 -3.44 6.73
C VAL A 64 -11.73 -3.96 5.39
N ALA A 65 -12.04 -5.27 5.30
CA ALA A 65 -12.57 -5.87 4.08
C ALA A 65 -13.94 -5.29 3.69
N ILE A 66 -14.86 -5.12 4.65
CA ILE A 66 -16.18 -4.49 4.43
C ILE A 66 -16.04 -3.02 4.00
N SER A 67 -15.08 -2.28 4.56
CA SER A 67 -14.81 -0.91 4.14
C SER A 67 -14.26 -0.86 2.71
N ALA A 68 -13.25 -1.67 2.43
CA ALA A 68 -12.61 -1.73 1.12
C ALA A 68 -13.56 -2.20 0.01
N SER A 69 -14.48 -3.12 0.29
CA SER A 69 -15.47 -3.59 -0.69
C SER A 69 -16.45 -2.50 -1.15
N LYS A 70 -16.53 -1.35 -0.48
CA LYS A 70 -17.32 -0.20 -0.97
C LYS A 70 -16.69 0.48 -2.18
N HIS A 71 -15.40 0.26 -2.42
CA HIS A 71 -14.63 0.90 -3.48
C HIS A 71 -14.25 -0.06 -4.61
N VAL A 72 -14.52 -1.35 -4.45
CA VAL A 72 -14.21 -2.38 -5.44
C VAL A 72 -15.23 -3.49 -5.36
N ASN A 73 -15.67 -4.00 -6.51
CA ASN A 73 -16.53 -5.16 -6.61
C ASN A 73 -16.06 -6.09 -7.73
N PHE A 74 -16.01 -7.39 -7.44
CA PHE A 74 -15.76 -8.46 -8.39
C PHE A 74 -16.36 -9.76 -7.85
N GLU A 75 -16.70 -10.67 -8.77
CA GLU A 75 -17.31 -11.99 -8.47
C GLU A 75 -16.38 -13.16 -8.86
N SER A 76 -15.13 -12.86 -9.21
CA SER A 76 -14.14 -13.85 -9.64
C SER A 76 -12.75 -13.48 -9.14
N PRO A 77 -11.91 -14.45 -8.73
CA PRO A 77 -10.57 -14.16 -8.26
C PRO A 77 -9.58 -13.89 -9.40
N LYS A 78 -9.94 -14.19 -10.66
CA LYS A 78 -9.01 -14.14 -11.81
C LYS A 78 -8.29 -12.81 -11.97
N ARG A 79 -9.01 -11.69 -11.88
CA ARG A 79 -8.44 -10.34 -12.03
C ARG A 79 -7.65 -9.92 -10.78
N PRO A 80 -8.19 -10.01 -9.56
CA PRO A 80 -7.43 -9.79 -8.32
C PRO A 80 -6.14 -10.61 -8.22
N ASP A 81 -6.19 -11.92 -8.51
CA ASP A 81 -5.03 -12.80 -8.44
C ASP A 81 -3.95 -12.38 -9.44
N SER A 82 -4.35 -11.98 -10.65
CA SER A 82 -3.42 -11.45 -11.65
C SER A 82 -2.71 -10.18 -11.17
N VAL A 83 -3.41 -9.31 -10.44
CA VAL A 83 -2.84 -8.08 -9.87
C VAL A 83 -1.87 -8.41 -8.73
N LEU A 84 -2.24 -9.30 -7.81
CA LEU A 84 -1.37 -9.73 -6.72
C LEU A 84 -0.11 -10.43 -7.24
N ALA A 85 -0.26 -11.30 -8.24
CA ALA A 85 0.86 -11.96 -8.91
C ALA A 85 1.76 -10.96 -9.63
N PHE A 86 1.20 -9.96 -10.32
CA PHE A 86 1.95 -8.91 -10.98
C PHE A 86 2.87 -8.16 -10.00
N PHE A 87 2.36 -7.73 -8.85
CA PHE A 87 3.19 -7.05 -7.86
C PHE A 87 4.27 -7.96 -7.29
N LYS A 88 3.94 -9.22 -6.97
CA LYS A 88 4.92 -10.20 -6.48
C LYS A 88 6.05 -10.43 -7.49
N ASN A 89 5.73 -10.54 -8.77
CA ASN A 89 6.69 -10.73 -9.85
C ASN A 89 7.54 -9.49 -10.13
N ASN A 90 7.11 -8.31 -9.66
CA ASN A 90 7.85 -7.05 -9.73
C ASN A 90 8.52 -6.67 -8.40
N GLU A 91 8.89 -7.67 -7.58
CA GLU A 91 9.67 -7.52 -6.34
C GLU A 91 8.97 -6.75 -5.20
N PHE A 92 7.64 -6.61 -5.25
CA PHE A 92 6.91 -6.05 -4.11
C PHE A 92 6.80 -7.08 -2.98
N THR A 93 7.10 -6.64 -1.76
CA THR A 93 6.91 -7.46 -0.56
C THR A 93 5.43 -7.66 -0.24
N LYS A 94 5.08 -8.75 0.47
CA LYS A 94 3.72 -9.01 0.92
C LYS A 94 3.11 -7.83 1.70
N THR A 95 3.90 -7.18 2.55
CA THR A 95 3.48 -6.02 3.33
C THR A 95 3.20 -4.80 2.45
N GLN A 96 4.05 -4.53 1.45
CA GLN A 96 3.80 -3.46 0.48
C GLN A 96 2.50 -3.70 -0.30
N ILE A 97 2.30 -4.92 -0.80
CA ILE A 97 1.08 -5.30 -1.53
C ILE A 97 -0.15 -5.12 -0.64
N SER A 98 -0.11 -5.66 0.59
CA SER A 98 -1.22 -5.53 1.55
C SER A 98 -1.57 -4.07 1.84
N ASN A 99 -0.57 -3.23 2.12
CA ASN A 99 -0.79 -1.80 2.38
C ASN A 99 -1.34 -1.08 1.15
N LEU A 100 -0.82 -1.42 -0.04
CA LEU A 100 -1.24 -0.83 -1.30
C LEU A 100 -2.70 -1.15 -1.61
N ILE A 101 -3.10 -2.42 -1.53
CA ILE A 101 -4.49 -2.86 -1.77
C ILE A 101 -5.42 -2.32 -0.68
N LYS A 102 -4.98 -2.23 0.58
CA LYS A 102 -5.77 -1.63 1.65
C LYS A 102 -6.07 -0.15 1.37
N LYS A 103 -5.10 0.59 0.84
CA LYS A 103 -5.23 2.02 0.51
C LYS A 103 -6.00 2.24 -0.79
N TYR A 104 -5.81 1.36 -1.77
CA TYR A 104 -6.41 1.46 -3.10
C TYR A 104 -7.02 0.12 -3.54
N PRO A 105 -8.19 -0.27 -3.00
CA PRO A 105 -8.84 -1.55 -3.32
C PRO A 105 -9.18 -1.70 -4.81
N GLN A 106 -9.43 -0.58 -5.52
CA GLN A 106 -9.74 -0.56 -6.95
C GLN A 106 -8.60 -1.12 -7.83
N LEU A 107 -7.37 -1.22 -7.31
CA LEU A 107 -6.28 -1.86 -8.06
C LEU A 107 -6.60 -3.32 -8.40
N LEU A 108 -7.42 -4.01 -7.60
CA LEU A 108 -7.76 -5.41 -7.83
C LEU A 108 -8.60 -5.66 -9.10
N ILE A 109 -9.19 -4.62 -9.69
CA ILE A 109 -9.93 -4.70 -10.95
C ILE A 109 -9.14 -4.19 -12.15
N PHE A 110 -7.91 -3.70 -11.94
CA PHE A 110 -7.06 -3.19 -13.02
C PHE A 110 -6.52 -4.34 -13.88
N ASP A 111 -6.33 -4.06 -15.17
CA ASP A 111 -5.48 -4.90 -16.00
C ASP A 111 -4.02 -4.53 -15.75
N PRO A 112 -3.22 -5.37 -15.06
CA PRO A 112 -1.88 -4.98 -14.64
C PRO A 112 -0.96 -4.69 -15.83
N ASN A 113 -1.10 -5.44 -16.93
CA ASN A 113 -0.26 -5.25 -18.12
C ASN A 113 -0.59 -3.95 -18.86
N LYS A 114 -1.86 -3.53 -18.86
CA LYS A 114 -2.26 -2.29 -19.53
C LYS A 114 -2.11 -1.04 -18.67
N THR A 115 -2.13 -1.19 -17.35
CA THR A 115 -2.25 -0.03 -16.44
C THR A 115 -1.08 0.14 -15.48
N LEU A 116 -0.49 -0.94 -14.98
CA LEU A 116 0.57 -0.88 -13.96
C LEU A 116 1.95 -1.06 -14.59
N LEU A 117 2.07 -1.96 -15.56
CA LEU A 117 3.31 -2.21 -16.28
C LEU A 117 3.89 -0.95 -16.94
N PRO A 118 3.10 -0.14 -17.69
CA PRO A 118 3.65 1.08 -18.30
C PRO A 118 4.25 2.05 -17.28
N LYS A 119 3.68 2.10 -16.06
CA LYS A 119 4.17 2.97 -14.98
C LYS A 119 5.49 2.46 -14.38
N ILE A 120 5.63 1.14 -14.24
CA ILE A 120 6.88 0.51 -13.81
C ILE A 120 7.97 0.75 -14.86
N GLU A 121 7.64 0.55 -16.14
CA GLU A 121 8.55 0.76 -17.26
C GLU A 121 9.01 2.21 -17.35
N PHE A 122 8.10 3.18 -17.19
CA PHE A 122 8.44 4.60 -17.10
C PHE A 122 9.46 4.89 -15.99
N LEU A 123 9.25 4.40 -14.77
CA LEU A 123 10.21 4.63 -13.68
C LEU A 123 11.55 3.94 -13.97
N LYS A 124 11.53 2.73 -14.52
CA LYS A 124 12.76 2.01 -14.90
C LYS A 124 13.53 2.71 -16.02
N SER A 125 12.84 3.28 -17.02
CA SER A 125 13.48 4.06 -18.09
C SER A 125 14.13 5.33 -17.57
N LYS A 126 13.70 5.83 -16.41
CA LYS A 126 14.33 6.93 -15.66
C LYS A 126 15.42 6.45 -14.69
N GLY A 127 15.89 5.20 -14.79
CA GLY A 127 16.96 4.67 -13.93
C GLY A 127 16.55 4.39 -12.48
N VAL A 128 15.25 4.32 -12.18
CA VAL A 128 14.77 4.00 -10.83
C VAL A 128 14.90 2.49 -10.58
N SER A 129 15.55 2.11 -9.47
CA SER A 129 15.73 0.71 -9.08
C SER A 129 14.39 0.01 -8.79
N ALA A 130 14.30 -1.31 -8.98
CA ALA A 130 13.08 -2.09 -8.69
C ALA A 130 12.57 -1.89 -7.25
N LYS A 131 13.49 -1.85 -6.27
CA LYS A 131 13.17 -1.55 -4.87
C LYS A 131 12.55 -0.15 -4.69
N ASP A 132 13.08 0.85 -5.38
CA ASP A 132 12.55 2.21 -5.32
C ASP A 132 11.21 2.35 -6.04
N VAL A 133 11.02 1.65 -7.17
CA VAL A 133 9.72 1.54 -7.85
C VAL A 133 8.67 0.98 -6.90
N ALA A 134 8.97 -0.15 -6.24
CA ALA A 134 8.05 -0.76 -5.28
C ALA A 134 7.67 0.20 -4.15
N ARG A 135 8.66 0.96 -3.64
CA ARG A 135 8.44 1.97 -2.59
C ARG A 135 7.60 3.14 -3.08
N ILE A 136 7.87 3.71 -4.26
CA ILE A 136 7.12 4.84 -4.83
C ILE A 136 5.67 4.44 -5.06
N MET A 137 5.44 3.29 -5.70
CA MET A 137 4.10 2.80 -6.00
C MET A 137 3.30 2.45 -4.75
N SER A 138 3.95 1.96 -3.68
CA SER A 138 3.27 1.55 -2.44
C SER A 138 2.93 2.70 -1.48
N THR A 139 3.58 3.86 -1.61
CA THR A 139 3.46 4.96 -0.63
C THR A 139 2.60 6.12 -1.12
N SER A 140 2.41 6.25 -2.42
CA SER A 140 1.72 7.38 -3.06
C SER A 140 0.49 6.92 -3.85
N ALA A 141 -0.31 7.87 -4.34
CA ALA A 141 -1.40 7.59 -5.27
C ALA A 141 -0.91 7.23 -6.69
N PHE A 142 0.40 7.07 -6.89
CA PHE A 142 1.00 6.82 -8.19
C PHE A 142 0.40 5.58 -8.90
N ALA A 143 0.16 4.49 -8.16
CA ALA A 143 -0.40 3.27 -8.74
C ALA A 143 -1.81 3.48 -9.36
N VAL A 144 -2.57 4.47 -8.90
CA VAL A 144 -3.94 4.76 -9.37
C VAL A 144 -4.04 5.98 -10.28
N ARG A 145 -2.99 6.79 -10.41
CA ARG A 145 -2.95 7.95 -11.33
C ARG A 145 -2.74 7.55 -12.78
N SER A 146 -3.21 8.38 -13.70
CA SER A 146 -2.91 8.24 -15.13
C SER A 146 -1.41 8.45 -15.38
N LEU A 147 -0.81 7.60 -16.22
CA LEU A 147 0.58 7.77 -16.63
C LEU A 147 0.74 9.05 -17.46
N GLU A 148 -0.03 9.14 -18.55
CA GLU A 148 0.06 10.22 -19.54
C GLU A 148 -0.41 11.58 -19.01
N ASN A 149 -1.51 11.59 -18.25
CA ASN A 149 -2.16 12.85 -17.88
C ASN A 149 -1.63 13.46 -16.58
N LEU A 150 -0.97 12.65 -15.73
CA LEU A 150 -0.56 13.10 -14.40
C LEU A 150 0.91 12.77 -14.14
N ILE A 151 1.31 11.50 -14.23
CA ILE A 151 2.66 11.09 -13.81
C ILE A 151 3.74 11.73 -14.68
N ILE A 152 3.64 11.65 -16.00
CA ILE A 152 4.63 12.22 -16.93
C ILE A 152 4.67 13.75 -16.81
N PRO A 153 3.53 14.48 -16.83
CA PRO A 153 3.52 15.92 -16.60
C PRO A 153 4.14 16.34 -15.27
N SER A 154 3.77 15.71 -14.15
CA SER A 154 4.34 16.03 -12.84
C SER A 154 5.85 15.75 -12.78
N PHE A 155 6.31 14.66 -13.41
CA PHE A 155 7.74 14.36 -13.49
C PHE A 155 8.50 15.42 -14.29
N ASN A 156 7.99 15.81 -15.45
CA ASN A 156 8.59 16.84 -16.30
C ASN A 156 8.63 18.20 -15.58
N PHE A 157 7.54 18.55 -14.89
CA PHE A 157 7.50 19.74 -14.05
C PHE A 157 8.58 19.72 -12.96
N CYS A 158 8.70 18.61 -12.21
CA CYS A 158 9.74 18.47 -11.20
C CYS A 158 11.15 18.57 -11.80
N SER A 159 11.38 17.98 -12.98
CA SER A 159 12.68 18.02 -13.66
C SER A 159 13.03 19.44 -14.08
N ASN A 160 12.10 20.17 -14.68
CA ASN A 160 12.29 21.57 -15.06
C ASN A 160 12.52 22.47 -13.85
N LEU A 161 11.81 22.23 -12.75
CA LEU A 161 11.94 23.02 -11.53
C LEU A 161 13.27 22.79 -10.82
N LEU A 162 13.79 21.56 -10.86
CA LEU A 162 14.99 21.16 -10.12
C LEU A 162 16.27 21.26 -10.95
N GLY A 163 16.16 21.37 -12.27
CA GLY A 163 17.28 21.58 -13.18
C GLY A 163 17.70 20.34 -13.97
N SER A 164 17.34 19.13 -13.50
CA SER A 164 17.57 17.88 -14.23
C SER A 164 16.59 16.76 -13.85
N GLU A 165 16.57 15.70 -14.66
CA GLU A 165 15.84 14.47 -14.35
C GLU A 165 16.42 13.75 -13.12
N GLU A 166 17.75 13.75 -12.96
CA GLU A 166 18.45 13.14 -11.83
C GLU A 166 18.05 13.79 -10.50
N GLU A 167 17.97 15.13 -10.44
CA GLU A 167 17.48 15.81 -9.25
C GLU A 167 16.01 15.51 -8.97
N ALA A 168 15.17 15.43 -10.00
CA ALA A 168 13.76 15.04 -9.86
C ALA A 168 13.61 13.63 -9.32
N ILE A 169 14.37 12.67 -9.84
CA ILE A 169 14.38 11.29 -9.34
C ILE A 169 14.83 11.26 -7.88
N ALA A 170 15.91 11.98 -7.53
CA ALA A 170 16.38 12.06 -6.15
C ALA A 170 15.32 12.67 -5.21
N ALA A 171 14.57 13.67 -5.67
CA ALA A 171 13.48 14.29 -4.92
C ALA A 171 12.28 13.33 -4.77
N ILE A 172 11.82 12.69 -5.85
CA ILE A 172 10.72 11.71 -5.85
C ILE A 172 11.06 10.53 -4.95
N LYS A 173 12.32 10.08 -4.96
CA LYS A 173 12.78 9.01 -4.06
C LYS A 173 12.68 9.44 -2.60
N ARG A 174 12.92 10.70 -2.25
CA ARG A 174 12.72 11.21 -0.88
C ARG A 174 11.25 11.43 -0.54
N CYS A 175 10.47 11.90 -1.51
CA CYS A 175 9.07 12.24 -1.34
C CYS A 175 8.24 11.82 -2.57
N ALA A 176 7.66 10.61 -2.49
CA ALA A 176 6.83 10.08 -3.57
C ALA A 176 5.54 10.90 -3.81
N MET A 177 5.17 11.79 -2.86
CA MET A 177 4.06 12.74 -3.01
C MET A 177 4.38 13.88 -4.00
N LEU A 178 5.62 14.07 -4.45
CA LEU A 178 5.89 15.07 -5.49
C LEU A 178 5.22 14.73 -6.82
N LEU A 179 4.97 13.44 -7.07
CA LEU A 179 4.15 12.97 -8.20
C LEU A 179 2.64 13.09 -7.93
N SER A 180 2.26 13.86 -6.91
CA SER A 180 0.89 14.26 -6.63
C SER A 180 0.61 15.75 -6.78
N LEU A 181 1.55 16.52 -7.31
CA LEU A 181 1.35 17.92 -7.64
C LEU A 181 0.44 18.00 -8.86
N ASP A 182 -0.76 18.56 -8.64
CA ASP A 182 -1.76 18.86 -9.67
C ASP A 182 -1.52 20.27 -10.24
#